data_AF-A0A7W0KQ39-F1
#
_entry.id   AF-A0A7W0KQ39-F1
#
_cell.length_a   1.000
_cell.length_b   1.000
_cell.length_c   1.000
_cell.angle_alpha   90.00
_cell.angle_beta   90.00
_cell.angle_gamma   90.00
#
_symmetry.space_group_name_H-M   'P 1'
#
loop_
_entity.id
_entity.type
_entity.pdbx_description
1 polymer ?
#
loop_
_entity_poly.entity_id
_entity_poly.type
_entity_poly.pdbx_seq_one_letter_code
_entity_poly.pdbx_strand_id
1 'polypeptide(L)'
;MSDHVDALRSAAGRRVPDRVWVPALIGALLALGFAGALLIRADGDVSLLVHAAPPWTDVADDTRGSLTVQPAEDGFDGQFFYRLGTSPWSTDRTVHGVTFDLGSLRNARWGYGALAFVASAGDPDLVPWALVGLNVVAAAAVGAVGGGLARSSGRHAAWGL
;
A
#
# COMPACT_ATOMS: atom_id res chain seq x y z
N MET A 1 19.15 -44.80 -22.50
CA MET A 1 19.01 -44.51 -21.05
C MET A 1 19.72 -43.21 -20.63
N SER A 2 20.57 -42.60 -21.48
CA SER A 2 21.18 -41.28 -21.23
C SER A 2 20.23 -40.12 -21.54
N ASP A 3 19.52 -40.18 -22.67
CA ASP A 3 18.64 -39.08 -23.13
C ASP A 3 17.47 -38.76 -22.20
N HIS A 4 17.01 -39.77 -21.42
CA HIS A 4 15.92 -39.57 -20.45
C HIS A 4 16.41 -38.88 -19.17
N VAL A 5 17.68 -39.04 -18.81
CA VAL A 5 18.29 -38.37 -17.64
C VAL A 5 18.65 -36.92 -17.97
N ASP A 6 19.07 -36.63 -19.20
CA ASP A 6 19.34 -35.26 -19.66
C ASP A 6 18.05 -34.44 -19.86
N ALA A 7 16.95 -35.07 -20.30
CA ALA A 7 15.62 -34.44 -20.36
C ALA A 7 15.05 -34.11 -18.96
N LEU A 8 15.36 -34.90 -17.94
CA LEU A 8 14.96 -34.62 -16.56
C LEU A 8 15.84 -33.55 -15.88
N ARG A 9 17.12 -33.44 -16.28
CA ARG A 9 18.01 -32.35 -15.85
C ARG A 9 17.63 -31.00 -16.47
N SER A 10 17.12 -30.98 -17.70
CA SER A 10 16.63 -29.75 -18.34
C SER A 10 15.29 -29.28 -17.75
N ALA A 11 14.46 -30.19 -17.25
CA ALA A 11 13.22 -29.87 -16.53
C ALA A 11 13.45 -29.32 -15.11
N ALA A 12 14.60 -29.61 -14.49
CA ALA A 12 14.93 -29.29 -13.10
C ALA A 12 15.73 -27.97 -12.90
N GLY A 13 16.00 -27.22 -13.97
CA GLY A 13 16.90 -26.06 -13.94
C GLY A 13 16.23 -24.70 -14.02
N ARG A 14 15.02 -24.48 -13.49
CA ARG A 14 14.43 -23.13 -13.45
C ARG A 14 15.13 -22.28 -12.39
N ARG A 15 16.35 -21.81 -12.73
CA ARG A 15 17.04 -20.78 -11.95
C ARG A 15 16.22 -19.49 -12.00
N VAL A 16 16.00 -18.88 -10.85
CA VAL A 16 15.39 -17.56 -10.75
C VAL A 16 16.20 -16.60 -11.62
N PRO A 17 15.59 -15.77 -12.49
CA PRO A 17 16.33 -14.85 -13.34
C PRO A 17 17.07 -13.78 -12.52
N ASP A 18 18.31 -13.47 -12.90
CA ASP A 18 19.05 -12.32 -12.36
C ASP A 18 18.56 -11.01 -13.01
N ARG A 19 17.35 -10.58 -12.64
CA ARG A 19 16.71 -9.38 -13.20
C ARG A 19 16.08 -8.56 -12.08
N VAL A 20 16.18 -7.24 -12.20
CA VAL A 20 15.64 -6.29 -11.21
C VAL A 20 14.12 -6.42 -11.03
N TRP A 21 13.39 -6.79 -12.09
CA TRP A 21 11.94 -6.99 -12.00
C TRP A 21 11.54 -8.20 -11.16
N VAL A 22 12.44 -9.14 -10.88
CA VAL A 22 12.14 -10.34 -10.07
C VAL A 22 11.85 -9.97 -8.60
N PRO A 23 12.76 -9.35 -7.84
CA PRO A 23 12.46 -8.92 -6.48
C PRO A 23 11.35 -7.87 -6.44
N ALA A 24 11.20 -7.04 -7.48
CA ALA A 24 10.05 -6.12 -7.60
C ALA A 24 8.72 -6.88 -7.64
N LEU A 25 8.60 -7.90 -8.49
CA LEU A 25 7.40 -8.73 -8.60
C LEU A 25 7.14 -9.49 -7.30
N ILE A 26 8.18 -10.04 -6.67
CA ILE A 26 8.01 -10.74 -5.38
C ILE A 26 7.51 -9.78 -4.31
N GLY A 27 8.08 -8.57 -4.19
CA GLY A 27 7.61 -7.54 -3.27
C GLY A 27 6.14 -7.16 -3.51
N ALA A 28 5.75 -6.97 -4.78
CA ALA A 28 4.36 -6.70 -5.15
C ALA A 28 3.42 -7.84 -4.76
N LEU A 29 3.79 -9.09 -5.04
CA LEU A 29 2.98 -10.27 -4.73
C LEU A 29 2.83 -10.48 -3.22
N LEU A 30 3.89 -10.26 -2.44
CA LEU A 30 3.83 -10.31 -0.98
C LEU A 30 2.90 -9.22 -0.43
N ALA A 31 3.01 -7.98 -0.94
CA ALA A 31 2.14 -6.88 -0.55
C ALA A 31 0.67 -7.15 -0.91
N LEU A 32 0.40 -7.68 -2.11
CA LEU A 32 -0.94 -8.08 -2.55
C LEU A 32 -1.51 -9.22 -1.69
N GLY A 33 -0.70 -10.24 -1.38
CA GLY A 33 -1.11 -11.33 -0.50
C GLY A 33 -1.45 -10.86 0.90
N PHE A 34 -0.62 -9.97 1.47
CA PHE A 34 -0.87 -9.37 2.77
C PHE A 34 -2.12 -8.49 2.78
N ALA A 35 -2.25 -7.57 1.81
CA ALA A 35 -3.43 -6.72 1.67
C ALA A 35 -4.71 -7.54 1.44
N GLY A 36 -4.64 -8.59 0.63
CA GLY A 36 -5.75 -9.52 0.42
C GLY A 36 -6.17 -10.24 1.70
N ALA A 37 -5.22 -10.70 2.51
CA ALA A 37 -5.52 -11.32 3.80
C ALA A 37 -6.20 -10.33 4.78
N LEU A 38 -5.74 -9.08 4.82
CA LEU A 38 -6.37 -8.02 5.61
C LEU A 38 -7.78 -7.70 5.12
N LEU A 39 -7.98 -7.63 3.80
CA LEU A 39 -9.27 -7.34 3.20
C LEU A 39 -10.28 -8.47 3.44
N ILE A 40 -9.84 -9.75 3.40
CA ILE A 40 -10.67 -10.89 3.78
C ILE A 40 -11.09 -10.79 5.25
N ARG A 41 -10.17 -10.39 6.15
CA ARG A 41 -10.49 -10.16 7.57
C ARG A 41 -11.46 -8.99 7.77
N ALA A 42 -11.46 -8.03 6.85
CA ALA A 42 -12.33 -6.87 6.84
C ALA A 42 -13.65 -7.11 6.05
N ASP A 43 -13.98 -8.36 5.71
CA ASP A 43 -15.18 -8.72 4.93
C ASP A 43 -15.32 -7.96 3.59
N GLY A 44 -14.19 -7.57 2.99
CA GLY A 44 -14.16 -6.81 1.75
C GLY A 44 -14.22 -5.29 1.93
N ASP A 45 -14.39 -4.78 3.15
CA ASP A 45 -14.39 -3.36 3.43
C ASP A 45 -12.96 -2.80 3.52
N VAL A 46 -12.49 -2.25 2.40
CA VAL A 46 -11.16 -1.62 2.31
C VAL A 46 -11.00 -0.44 3.27
N SER A 47 -12.10 0.22 3.65
CA SER A 47 -12.05 1.42 4.48
C SER A 47 -11.62 1.12 5.91
N LEU A 48 -11.82 -0.11 6.38
CA LEU A 48 -11.31 -0.56 7.67
C LEU A 48 -9.77 -0.53 7.73
N LEU A 49 -9.08 -0.66 6.60
CA LEU A 49 -7.61 -0.54 6.53
C LEU A 49 -7.10 0.89 6.72
N VAL A 50 -8.00 1.88 6.68
CA VAL A 50 -7.69 3.29 6.99
C VAL A 50 -7.54 3.48 8.51
N HIS A 51 -8.11 2.60 9.34
CA HIS A 51 -8.08 2.75 10.80
C HIS A 51 -8.63 4.10 11.28
N ALA A 52 -9.75 4.51 10.68
CA ALA A 52 -10.51 5.69 11.08
C ALA A 52 -11.24 5.42 12.39
N ALA A 53 -10.99 6.24 13.41
CA ALA A 53 -11.58 6.07 14.73
C ALA A 53 -11.65 7.39 15.51
N PRO A 54 -12.52 7.49 16.54
CA PRO A 54 -12.52 8.60 17.47
C PRO A 54 -11.18 8.73 18.23
N PRO A 55 -10.82 9.94 18.70
CA PRO A 55 -11.57 11.20 18.59
C PRO A 55 -11.30 11.95 17.27
N TRP A 56 -10.50 11.38 16.37
CA TRP A 56 -10.04 12.08 15.17
C TRP A 56 -10.93 11.88 13.97
N THR A 57 -11.70 10.80 13.94
CA THR A 57 -12.79 10.61 13.00
C THR A 57 -14.10 10.49 13.75
N ASP A 58 -15.07 11.33 13.39
CA ASP A 58 -16.40 11.32 13.98
C ASP A 58 -17.43 10.64 13.06
N VAL A 59 -18.41 9.99 13.70
CA VAL A 59 -19.58 9.34 13.08
C VAL A 59 -20.71 10.34 12.81
N ALA A 60 -20.42 11.64 12.75
CA ALA A 60 -21.43 12.59 12.32
C ALA A 60 -21.90 12.18 10.92
N ASP A 61 -23.17 12.45 10.58
CA ASP A 61 -23.90 12.05 9.34
C ASP A 61 -23.20 12.37 7.98
N ASP A 62 -21.95 12.82 8.03
CA ASP A 62 -21.08 13.29 6.96
C ASP A 62 -19.76 12.48 6.83
N THR A 63 -19.49 11.45 7.66
CA THR A 63 -18.52 10.42 7.26
C THR A 63 -19.12 9.72 6.04
N ARG A 64 -18.59 10.02 4.85
CA ARG A 64 -19.04 9.40 3.60
C ARG A 64 -19.20 7.90 3.78
N GLY A 65 -20.19 7.29 3.13
CA GLY A 65 -20.44 5.85 3.20
C GLY A 65 -19.25 4.95 2.80
N SER A 66 -18.16 5.54 2.29
CA SER A 66 -16.89 4.89 1.98
C SER A 66 -15.90 4.80 3.14
N LEU A 67 -16.18 5.39 4.31
CA LEU A 67 -15.29 5.32 5.47
C LEU A 67 -16.00 4.75 6.71
N THR A 68 -15.69 3.49 7.03
CA THR A 68 -16.16 2.84 8.25
C THR A 68 -15.34 3.29 9.46
N VAL A 69 -16.03 3.87 10.44
CA VAL A 69 -15.44 4.30 11.71
C VAL A 69 -15.37 3.13 12.69
N GLN A 70 -14.17 2.87 13.20
CA GLN A 70 -13.84 1.79 14.13
C GLN A 70 -13.84 2.27 15.59
N PRO A 71 -13.83 1.35 16.58
CA PRO A 71 -13.60 1.67 17.97
C PRO A 71 -12.31 2.48 18.20
N ALA A 72 -12.30 3.29 19.26
CA ALA A 72 -11.23 4.26 19.51
C ALA A 72 -9.84 3.61 19.65
N GLU A 73 -9.77 2.40 20.19
CA GLU A 73 -8.56 1.60 20.37
C GLU A 73 -7.92 1.14 19.05
N ASP A 74 -8.69 1.11 17.97
CA ASP A 74 -8.23 0.65 16.65
C ASP A 74 -7.77 1.82 15.75
N GLY A 75 -7.80 3.05 16.26
CA GLY A 75 -7.39 4.25 15.56
C GLY A 75 -5.90 4.27 15.21
N PHE A 76 -5.58 4.65 13.97
CA PHE A 76 -4.19 4.76 13.52
C PHE A 76 -3.98 5.89 12.50
N ASP A 77 -2.73 6.04 12.02
CA ASP A 77 -2.31 7.13 11.15
C ASP A 77 -2.98 7.13 9.76
N GLY A 78 -3.59 6.02 9.34
CA GLY A 78 -4.22 5.88 8.01
C GLY A 78 -5.33 6.91 7.75
N GLN A 79 -6.13 7.26 8.76
CA GLN A 79 -7.20 8.25 8.66
C GLN A 79 -6.69 9.64 8.24
N PHE A 80 -5.49 10.02 8.69
CA PHE A 80 -4.89 11.29 8.32
C PHE A 80 -4.41 11.28 6.86
N PHE A 81 -3.94 10.13 6.37
CA PHE A 81 -3.62 9.96 4.96
C PHE A 81 -4.86 9.89 4.08
N TYR A 82 -5.97 9.33 4.57
CA TYR A 82 -7.27 9.44 3.91
C TYR A 82 -7.72 10.91 3.80
N ARG A 83 -7.63 11.69 4.89
CA ARG A 83 -7.93 13.14 4.84
C ARG A 83 -7.08 13.86 3.79
N LEU A 84 -5.77 13.60 3.75
CA LEU A 84 -4.89 14.15 2.70
C LEU A 84 -5.25 13.63 1.31
N GLY A 85 -5.64 12.37 1.18
CA GLY A 85 -6.00 11.73 -0.08
C GLY A 85 -7.30 12.24 -0.68
N THR A 86 -8.21 12.74 0.15
CA THR A 86 -9.48 13.33 -0.29
C THR A 86 -9.36 14.83 -0.59
N SER A 87 -8.47 15.55 0.11
CA SER A 87 -8.24 16.98 -0.13
C SER A 87 -6.81 17.40 0.25
N PRO A 88 -5.80 17.14 -0.61
CA PRO A 88 -4.39 17.35 -0.25
C PRO A 88 -4.00 18.82 -0.12
N TRP A 89 -4.80 19.73 -0.68
CA TRP A 89 -4.55 21.18 -0.61
C TRP A 89 -5.37 21.89 0.48
N SER A 90 -6.30 21.21 1.15
CA SER A 90 -7.10 21.87 2.20
C SER A 90 -6.27 22.10 3.46
N THR A 91 -6.31 23.34 3.93
CA THR A 91 -5.74 23.76 5.22
C THR A 91 -6.73 23.64 6.38
N ASP A 92 -7.96 23.21 6.14
CA ASP A 92 -9.00 23.09 7.17
C ASP A 92 -8.63 22.04 8.19
N ARG A 93 -8.97 22.23 9.46
CA ARG A 93 -8.61 21.23 10.48
C ARG A 93 -9.34 19.89 10.26
N THR A 94 -10.58 19.95 9.80
CA THR A 94 -11.47 18.81 9.60
C THR A 94 -11.94 18.77 8.16
N VAL A 95 -11.77 17.62 7.51
CA VAL A 95 -12.24 17.38 6.14
C VAL A 95 -12.84 15.98 6.08
N HIS A 96 -14.07 15.87 5.58
CA HIS A 96 -14.78 14.59 5.40
C HIS A 96 -14.79 13.72 6.66
N GLY A 97 -15.15 14.34 7.79
CA GLY A 97 -15.24 13.67 9.09
C GLY A 97 -13.91 13.40 9.79
N VAL A 98 -12.76 13.63 9.12
CA VAL A 98 -11.44 13.41 9.72
C VAL A 98 -10.79 14.73 10.11
N THR A 99 -10.43 14.84 11.39
CA THR A 99 -9.78 15.98 12.04
C THR A 99 -8.31 15.67 12.28
N PHE A 100 -7.41 16.54 11.81
CA PHE A 100 -6.00 16.39 12.19
C PHE A 100 -5.77 16.69 13.67
N ASP A 101 -5.04 15.79 14.32
CA ASP A 101 -4.48 15.96 15.66
C ASP A 101 -3.40 17.08 15.69
N LEU A 102 -2.47 17.05 14.75
CA LEU A 102 -1.30 17.93 14.64
C LEU A 102 -1.17 18.44 13.20
N GLY A 103 -2.04 19.38 12.82
CA GLY A 103 -2.21 19.82 11.43
C GLY A 103 -0.91 20.17 10.68
N SER A 104 0.05 20.84 11.32
CA SER A 104 1.33 21.18 10.69
C SER A 104 2.19 19.94 10.38
N LEU A 105 2.27 18.99 11.30
CA LEU A 105 3.03 17.75 11.13
C LEU A 105 2.35 16.80 10.13
N ARG A 106 1.01 16.74 10.15
CA ARG A 106 0.24 15.92 9.20
C ARG A 106 0.37 16.46 7.78
N ASN A 107 0.26 17.77 7.58
CA ASN A 107 0.44 18.41 6.28
C ASN A 107 1.89 18.32 5.75
N ALA A 108 2.90 18.20 6.61
CA ALA A 108 4.28 17.95 6.14
C ALA A 108 4.42 16.62 5.37
N ARG A 109 3.48 15.68 5.55
CA ARG A 109 3.45 14.37 4.87
C ARG A 109 2.51 14.36 3.66
N TRP A 110 2.24 15.53 3.07
CA TRP A 110 1.26 15.72 1.99
C TRP A 110 1.45 14.79 0.77
N GLY A 111 2.70 14.46 0.42
CA GLY A 111 3.02 13.79 -0.84
C GLY A 111 2.31 12.44 -1.04
N TYR A 112 2.19 11.63 0.01
CA TYR A 112 1.49 10.34 -0.08
C TYR A 112 -0.01 10.51 -0.32
N GLY A 113 -0.64 11.46 0.37
CA GLY A 113 -2.05 11.78 0.13
C GLY A 113 -2.30 12.42 -1.23
N ALA A 114 -1.42 13.30 -1.72
CA ALA A 114 -1.57 13.87 -3.06
C ALA A 114 -1.48 12.80 -4.17
N LEU A 115 -0.61 11.79 -4.01
CA LEU A 115 -0.58 10.65 -4.91
C LEU A 115 -1.89 9.84 -4.84
N ALA A 116 -2.45 9.65 -3.64
CA ALA A 116 -3.72 8.95 -3.47
C ALA A 116 -4.88 9.71 -4.13
N PHE A 117 -4.92 11.04 -3.98
CA PHE A 117 -5.89 11.91 -4.67
C PHE A 117 -5.81 11.77 -6.19
N VAL A 118 -4.60 11.79 -6.77
CA VAL A 118 -4.43 11.60 -8.21
C VAL A 118 -4.83 10.19 -8.64
N ALA A 119 -4.41 9.17 -7.91
CA ALA A 119 -4.74 7.78 -8.21
C ALA A 119 -6.24 7.47 -8.07
N SER A 120 -6.94 8.19 -7.21
CA SER A 120 -8.40 8.13 -7.06
C SER A 120 -9.16 9.05 -8.02
N ALA A 121 -8.46 9.79 -8.89
CA ALA A 121 -9.02 10.84 -9.75
C ALA A 121 -9.82 11.91 -8.98
N GLY A 122 -9.47 12.12 -7.71
CA GLY A 122 -10.15 13.03 -6.79
C GLY A 122 -11.44 12.47 -6.20
N ASP A 123 -11.82 11.23 -6.50
CA ASP A 123 -12.95 10.54 -5.88
C ASP A 123 -12.58 10.08 -4.47
N PRO A 124 -13.23 10.62 -3.41
CA PRO A 124 -12.96 10.24 -2.03
C PRO A 124 -13.23 8.77 -1.73
N ASP A 125 -14.20 8.16 -2.42
CA ASP A 125 -14.60 6.77 -2.17
C ASP A 125 -13.56 5.76 -2.70
N LEU A 126 -12.71 6.21 -3.63
CA LEU A 126 -11.60 5.43 -4.17
C LEU A 126 -10.28 5.66 -3.42
N VAL A 127 -10.21 6.61 -2.49
CA VAL A 127 -8.97 6.93 -1.74
C VAL A 127 -8.47 5.74 -0.92
N PRO A 128 -9.29 4.97 -0.17
CA PRO A 128 -8.80 3.78 0.54
C PRO A 128 -8.12 2.77 -0.40
N TRP A 129 -8.71 2.52 -1.57
CA TRP A 129 -8.12 1.66 -2.60
C TRP A 129 -6.82 2.23 -3.16
N ALA A 130 -6.78 3.53 -3.43
CA ALA A 130 -5.57 4.21 -3.91
C ALA A 130 -4.42 4.11 -2.91
N LEU A 131 -4.69 4.27 -1.60
CA LEU A 131 -3.69 4.11 -0.54
C LEU A 131 -3.14 2.67 -0.52
N VAL A 132 -4.01 1.65 -0.56
CA VAL A 132 -3.55 0.25 -0.65
C VAL A 132 -2.72 0.01 -1.91
N GLY A 133 -3.18 0.50 -3.06
CA GLY A 133 -2.48 0.37 -4.33
C GLY A 133 -1.09 1.02 -4.34
N LEU A 134 -0.96 2.22 -3.75
CA LEU A 134 0.33 2.90 -3.62
C LEU A 134 1.30 2.14 -2.72
N ASN A 135 0.82 1.51 -1.64
CA ASN A 135 1.66 0.63 -0.82
C ASN A 135 2.18 -0.58 -1.61
N VAL A 136 1.35 -1.19 -2.47
CA VAL A 136 1.78 -2.29 -3.35
C VAL A 136 2.84 -1.80 -4.36
N VAL A 137 2.63 -0.64 -4.97
CA VAL A 137 3.61 -0.02 -5.87
C VAL A 137 4.91 0.30 -5.13
N ALA A 138 4.84 0.79 -3.89
CA ALA A 138 6.00 1.06 -3.06
C ALA A 138 6.77 -0.22 -2.74
N ALA A 139 6.09 -1.32 -2.40
CA ALA A 139 6.73 -2.62 -2.16
C ALA A 139 7.46 -3.13 -3.42
N ALA A 140 6.84 -2.98 -4.60
CA ALA A 140 7.48 -3.31 -5.87
C ALA A 140 8.72 -2.45 -6.14
N ALA A 141 8.63 -1.14 -5.88
CA ALA A 141 9.73 -0.21 -6.06
C ALA A 141 10.90 -0.51 -5.10
N VAL A 142 10.62 -0.83 -3.84
CA VAL A 142 11.65 -1.26 -2.87
C VAL A 142 12.34 -2.53 -3.34
N GLY A 143 11.58 -3.53 -3.81
CA GLY A 143 12.15 -4.75 -4.39
C GLY A 143 13.02 -4.47 -5.61
N ALA A 144 12.61 -3.55 -6.49
CA ALA A 144 13.42 -3.13 -7.64
C ALA A 144 14.73 -2.43 -7.21
N VAL A 145 14.66 -1.51 -6.25
CA VAL A 145 15.84 -0.81 -5.73
C VAL A 145 16.80 -1.79 -5.06
N GLY A 146 16.30 -2.63 -4.17
CA GLY A 146 17.11 -3.67 -3.50
C GLY A 146 17.74 -4.62 -4.51
N GLY A 147 16.98 -5.08 -5.50
CA GLY A 147 17.49 -5.91 -6.59
C GLY A 147 18.58 -5.23 -7.41
N GLY A 148 18.41 -3.94 -7.71
CA GLY A 148 19.43 -3.13 -8.36
C GLY A 148 20.73 -3.02 -7.56
N LEU A 149 20.61 -2.77 -6.25
CA LEU A 149 21.76 -2.67 -5.33
C LEU A 149 22.49 -4.02 -5.17
N ALA A 150 21.75 -5.12 -5.12
CA ALA A 150 22.35 -6.46 -5.07
C ALA A 150 23.19 -6.72 -6.33
N ARG A 151 22.64 -6.41 -7.52
CA ARG A 151 23.35 -6.57 -8.80
C ARG A 151 24.56 -5.66 -8.92
N SER A 152 24.46 -4.39 -8.52
CA SER A 152 25.61 -3.47 -8.55
C SER A 152 26.74 -3.90 -7.62
N SER A 153 26.43 -4.72 -6.62
CA SER A 153 27.39 -5.33 -5.70
C SER A 153 27.92 -6.70 -6.17
N GLY A 154 27.63 -7.12 -7.41
CA GLY A 154 28.05 -8.40 -7.97
C GLY A 154 27.27 -9.62 -7.42
N ARG A 155 26.16 -9.40 -6.71
CA ARG A 155 25.27 -10.46 -6.22
C ARG A 155 24.06 -10.65 -7.14
N HIS A 156 23.41 -11.80 -7.03
CA HIS A 156 22.16 -12.07 -7.73
C HIS A 156 21.04 -11.11 -7.26
N ALA A 157 20.22 -10.59 -8.17
CA ALA A 157 19.16 -9.60 -7.90
C ALA A 157 18.21 -10.03 -6.78
N ALA A 158 17.92 -11.33 -6.68
CA ALA A 158 17.05 -11.88 -5.64
C ALA A 158 17.56 -11.65 -4.20
N TRP A 159 18.85 -11.33 -4.00
CA TRP A 159 19.38 -10.94 -2.68
C TRP A 159 18.93 -9.55 -2.21
N GLY A 160 18.27 -8.79 -3.09
CA GLY A 160 17.74 -7.48 -2.79
C GLY A 160 16.34 -7.48 -2.16
N LEU A 161 15.77 -8.65 -1.91
CA LEU A 161 14.48 -8.83 -1.23
C LEU A 161 14.68 -9.06 0.27
#